data_AF-A0A7C7ZLT2-F1
#
_entry.id   AF-A0A7C7ZLT2-F1
#
_cell.length_a   1.000
_cell.length_b   1.000
_cell.length_c   1.000
_cell.angle_alpha   90.00
_cell.angle_beta   90.00
_cell.angle_gamma   90.00
#
_symmetry.space_group_name_H-M   'P 1'
#
loop_
_entity.id
_entity.type
_entity.pdbx_description
1 polymer ?
#
loop_
_entity_poly.entity_id
_entity_poly.type
_entity_poly.pdbx_seq_one_letter_code
_entity_poly.pdbx_strand_id
1 'polypeptide(L)'
;MDSISISSARSRKRSDRNSRISKWRTDPMTETQPSRRERRRLEIRDRIVETAFMLFETDGYEATTVTEIAARADIAYGTLFQHFPSKLDLLREVSG
;
A
#
# COMPACT_ATOMS: atom_id res chain seq x y z
N MET A 1 47.22 8.49 -49.10
CA MET A 1 47.97 9.32 -48.14
C MET A 1 48.05 10.67 -48.82
N ASP A 2 47.26 11.69 -48.50
CA ASP A 2 46.81 12.13 -47.18
C ASP A 2 45.46 12.88 -47.25
N SER A 3 44.76 12.81 -46.12
CA SER A 3 43.55 13.54 -45.73
C SER A 3 43.81 15.07 -45.76
N ILE A 4 42.86 16.01 -45.85
CA ILE A 4 41.68 16.26 -45.00
C ILE A 4 40.75 17.21 -45.77
N SER A 5 39.49 16.82 -45.98
CA SER A 5 38.45 17.67 -46.57
C SER A 5 37.86 18.64 -45.54
N ILE A 6 38.04 19.93 -45.78
CA ILE A 6 37.37 21.03 -45.08
C ILE A 6 35.91 21.05 -45.57
N SER A 7 34.99 20.53 -44.77
CA SER A 7 33.55 20.59 -45.07
C SER A 7 32.89 21.73 -44.31
N SER A 8 32.74 22.85 -45.02
CA SER A 8 31.71 23.85 -44.77
C SER A 8 30.35 23.27 -45.12
N ALA A 9 29.40 23.22 -44.17
CA ALA A 9 28.00 22.99 -44.50
C ALA A 9 27.05 23.46 -43.39
N ARG A 10 26.50 24.66 -43.62
CA ARG A 10 25.07 25.01 -43.56
C ARG A 10 24.23 24.55 -42.36
N SER A 11 23.81 25.55 -41.58
CA SER A 11 22.70 25.51 -40.62
C SER A 11 21.44 24.82 -41.17
N ARG A 12 20.95 23.82 -40.44
CA ARG A 12 19.53 23.45 -40.39
C ARG A 12 19.17 23.15 -38.94
N LYS A 13 18.45 24.10 -38.33
CA LYS A 13 17.79 23.91 -37.05
C LYS A 13 16.71 22.84 -37.19
N ARG A 14 16.87 21.71 -36.51
CA ARG A 14 15.76 20.98 -35.90
C ARG A 14 16.21 20.49 -34.53
N SER A 15 15.60 21.11 -33.53
CA SER A 15 15.53 20.61 -32.16
C SER A 15 14.99 19.18 -32.14
N ASP A 16 15.12 18.54 -30.97
CA ASP A 16 14.43 17.30 -30.57
C ASP A 16 15.15 15.98 -30.89
N ARG A 17 16.13 15.66 -30.03
CA ARG A 17 16.08 14.45 -29.20
C ARG A 17 17.14 14.54 -28.12
N ASN A 18 16.90 15.50 -27.24
CA ASN A 18 17.57 15.59 -25.97
C ASN A 18 17.46 14.23 -25.23
N SER A 19 18.57 13.84 -24.61
CA SER A 19 18.67 12.85 -23.55
C SER A 19 18.63 11.35 -23.91
N ARG A 20 19.80 10.87 -24.33
CA ARG A 20 20.30 9.49 -24.12
C ARG A 20 20.70 9.24 -22.65
N ILE A 21 20.08 9.91 -21.68
CA ILE A 21 20.54 9.91 -20.29
C ILE A 21 19.33 9.81 -19.35
N SER A 22 18.92 8.58 -19.05
CA SER A 22 18.35 8.20 -17.75
C SER A 22 18.11 6.70 -17.71
N LYS A 23 19.20 5.92 -17.80
CA LYS A 23 19.23 4.66 -17.06
C LYS A 23 19.15 5.07 -15.58
N TRP A 24 18.02 4.75 -14.94
CA TRP A 24 17.84 4.71 -13.49
C TRP A 24 18.38 5.91 -12.69
N ARG A 25 17.78 7.09 -12.85
CA ARG A 25 17.63 7.95 -11.67
C ARG A 25 16.28 7.62 -11.07
N THR A 26 16.33 6.85 -10.01
CA THR A 26 15.22 6.60 -9.08
C THR A 26 14.65 7.96 -8.70
N ASP A 27 13.50 8.34 -9.27
CA ASP A 27 12.73 9.46 -8.75
C ASP A 27 12.22 9.05 -7.36
N PRO A 28 12.62 9.73 -6.27
CA PRO A 28 12.03 9.50 -4.96
C PRO A 28 10.66 10.19 -4.91
N MET A 29 9.71 9.70 -5.71
CA MET A 29 8.33 10.17 -5.73
C MET A 29 7.33 9.01 -5.91
N THR A 30 7.69 7.80 -5.49
CA THR A 30 6.69 6.74 -5.25
C THR A 30 6.04 6.95 -3.88
N GLU A 31 5.42 8.11 -3.69
CA GLU A 31 4.41 8.28 -2.66
C GLU A 31 3.21 7.46 -3.14
N THR A 32 3.25 6.18 -2.78
CA THR A 32 2.34 5.14 -3.23
C THR A 32 0.99 5.46 -2.62
N GLN A 33 0.18 6.26 -3.33
CA GLN A 33 -1.21 6.44 -2.95
C GLN A 33 -1.82 5.04 -2.78
N PRO A 34 -2.40 4.73 -1.61
CA PRO A 34 -2.89 3.39 -1.35
C PRO A 34 -3.88 3.03 -2.44
N SER A 35 -3.59 1.94 -3.13
CA SER A 35 -4.46 1.41 -4.17
C SER A 35 -5.88 1.24 -3.60
N ARG A 36 -6.92 1.31 -4.44
CA ARG A 36 -8.31 1.08 -4.00
C ARG A 36 -8.45 -0.17 -3.12
N ARG A 37 -7.66 -1.21 -3.43
CA ARG A 37 -7.61 -2.46 -2.65
C ARG A 37 -6.95 -2.27 -1.28
N GLU A 38 -5.88 -1.49 -1.21
CA GLU A 38 -5.19 -1.20 0.06
C GLU A 38 -6.06 -0.37 1.00
N ARG A 39 -6.75 0.66 0.48
CA ARG A 39 -7.71 1.44 1.27
C ARG A 39 -8.81 0.55 1.85
N ARG A 40 -9.40 -0.31 1.01
CA ARG A 40 -10.42 -1.26 1.47
C ARG A 40 -9.88 -2.25 2.51
N ARG A 41 -8.62 -2.66 2.40
CA ARG A 41 -7.98 -3.54 3.37
C ARG A 41 -7.86 -2.86 4.74
N LEU A 42 -7.41 -1.61 4.75
CA LEU A 42 -7.28 -0.80 5.97
C LEU A 42 -8.66 -0.53 6.59
N GLU A 43 -9.66 -0.16 5.78
CA GLU A 43 -11.04 0.02 6.24
C GLU A 43 -11.59 -1.23 6.94
N ILE A 44 -11.35 -2.42 6.38
CA ILE A 44 -11.77 -3.69 7.00
C ILE A 44 -11.02 -3.92 8.31
N ARG A 45 -9.70 -3.70 8.33
CA ARG A 45 -8.89 -3.86 9.54
C ARG A 45 -9.38 -2.93 10.65
N ASP A 46 -9.57 -1.66 10.36
CA ASP A 46 -10.00 -0.65 11.34
C ASP A 46 -11.36 -1.02 11.92
N ARG A 47 -12.28 -1.48 11.07
CA ARG A 47 -13.61 -1.93 11.51
C ARG A 47 -13.57 -3.15 12.44
N ILE A 48 -12.66 -4.08 12.19
CA ILE A 48 -12.43 -5.24 13.07
C ILE A 48 -11.94 -4.77 14.43
N VAL A 49 -10.93 -3.90 14.45
CA VAL A 49 -10.30 -3.40 15.68
C VAL A 49 -11.29 -2.61 16.52
N GLU A 50 -12.07 -1.71 15.91
CA GLU A 50 -13.11 -0.94 16.59
C GLU A 50 -14.17 -1.86 17.22
N THR A 51 -14.64 -2.85 16.48
CA THR A 51 -15.64 -3.80 16.97
C THR A 51 -15.08 -4.68 18.10
N ALA A 52 -13.83 -5.14 17.95
CA ALA A 52 -13.15 -5.93 18.96
C ALA A 52 -12.93 -5.14 20.26
N PHE A 53 -12.51 -3.87 20.15
CA PHE A 53 -12.36 -2.97 21.28
C PHE A 53 -13.66 -2.80 22.05
N MET A 54 -14.76 -2.49 21.35
CA MET A 54 -16.07 -2.35 22.01
C MET A 54 -16.50 -3.63 22.73
N LEU A 55 -16.34 -4.80 22.12
CA LEU A 55 -16.72 -6.07 22.75
C LEU A 55 -15.82 -6.41 23.94
N PHE A 56 -14.51 -6.17 23.83
CA PHE A 56 -13.58 -6.37 24.94
C PHE A 56 -13.87 -5.42 26.11
N GLU A 57 -14.36 -4.21 25.85
CA GLU A 57 -14.76 -3.25 26.87
C GLU A 57 -16.09 -3.63 27.53
N THR A 58 -17.08 -4.10 26.75
CA THR A 58 -18.42 -4.43 27.29
C THR A 58 -18.49 -5.79 27.97
N ASP A 59 -17.96 -6.83 27.33
CA ASP A 59 -18.14 -8.23 27.76
C ASP A 59 -16.84 -8.83 28.32
N GLY A 60 -15.70 -8.15 28.11
CA GLY A 60 -14.40 -8.62 28.52
C GLY A 60 -13.75 -9.55 27.48
N TYR A 61 -12.42 -9.70 27.61
CA TYR A 61 -11.64 -10.52 26.68
C TYR A 61 -12.08 -11.99 26.66
N GLU A 62 -12.31 -12.62 27.82
CA GLU A 62 -12.62 -14.06 27.85
C GLU A 62 -13.97 -14.41 27.21
N ALA A 63 -15.00 -13.59 27.46
CA ALA A 63 -16.35 -13.80 26.93
C ALA A 63 -16.45 -13.55 25.41
N THR A 64 -15.64 -12.63 24.88
CA THR A 64 -15.72 -12.25 23.46
C THR A 64 -15.11 -13.32 22.55
N THR A 65 -15.84 -13.78 21.53
CA THR A 65 -15.30 -14.72 20.53
C THR A 65 -14.92 -14.05 19.20
N VAL A 66 -13.94 -14.60 18.49
CA VAL A 66 -13.51 -14.09 17.17
C VAL A 66 -14.66 -14.15 16.16
N THR A 67 -15.51 -15.17 16.26
CA THR A 67 -16.74 -15.33 15.47
C THR A 67 -17.74 -14.20 15.72
N GLU A 68 -17.87 -13.75 16.95
CA GLU A 68 -18.81 -12.70 17.36
C GLU A 68 -18.32 -11.31 16.93
N ILE A 69 -17.00 -11.08 17.01
CA ILE A 69 -16.36 -9.90 16.41
C ILE A 69 -16.63 -9.87 14.91
N ALA A 70 -16.42 -10.98 14.19
CA ALA A 70 -16.67 -11.04 12.75
C ALA A 70 -18.14 -10.76 12.39
N ALA A 71 -19.08 -11.36 13.15
CA ALA A 71 -20.50 -11.15 12.95
C ALA A 71 -20.91 -9.68 13.18
N ARG A 72 -20.37 -9.05 14.23
CA ARG A 72 -20.70 -7.68 14.61
C ARG A 72 -20.00 -6.62 13.74
N ALA A 73 -18.83 -6.95 13.19
CA ALA A 73 -18.11 -6.12 12.22
C ALA A 73 -18.66 -6.25 10.77
N ASP A 74 -19.66 -7.12 10.55
CA ASP A 74 -20.24 -7.43 9.23
C ASP A 74 -19.19 -7.91 8.22
N ILE A 75 -18.33 -8.84 8.65
CA ILE A 75 -17.31 -9.45 7.80
C ILE A 75 -17.33 -10.97 7.86
N ALA A 76 -16.87 -11.60 6.79
CA ALA A 76 -16.70 -13.04 6.78
C ALA A 76 -15.59 -13.47 7.75
N TYR A 77 -15.82 -14.57 8.48
CA TYR A 77 -14.83 -15.16 9.37
C TYR A 77 -13.48 -15.42 8.68
N GLY A 78 -13.51 -15.89 7.42
CA GLY A 78 -12.29 -16.10 6.63
C GLY A 78 -11.53 -14.80 6.33
N THR A 79 -12.24 -13.69 6.13
CA THR A 79 -11.62 -12.37 5.95
C THR A 79 -11.00 -11.88 7.25
N LEU A 80 -11.65 -12.10 8.39
CA LEU A 80 -11.07 -11.79 9.70
C LEU A 80 -9.78 -12.58 9.90
N PHE A 81 -9.81 -13.91 9.69
CA PHE A 81 -8.63 -14.77 9.85
C PHE A 81 -7.46 -14.39 8.94
N GLN A 82 -7.73 -13.79 7.79
CA GLN A 82 -6.69 -13.28 6.89
C GLN A 82 -6.00 -12.03 7.45
N HIS A 83 -6.67 -11.26 8.31
CA HIS A 83 -6.11 -10.08 8.98
C HIS A 83 -5.55 -10.40 10.36
N PHE A 84 -6.26 -11.22 11.14
CA PHE A 84 -5.93 -11.57 12.52
C PHE A 84 -6.09 -13.09 12.69
N PRO A 85 -4.98 -13.85 12.63
CA PRO A 85 -5.04 -15.31 12.73
C PRO A 85 -5.36 -15.79 14.15
N SER A 86 -5.22 -14.93 15.16
CA SER A 86 -5.54 -15.27 16.55
C SER A 86 -6.26 -14.16 17.30
N LYS A 87 -6.99 -14.56 18.34
CA LYS A 87 -7.61 -13.65 19.32
C LYS A 87 -6.57 -12.81 20.07
N LEU A 88 -5.36 -13.35 20.24
CA LEU A 88 -4.23 -12.62 20.84
C LEU A 88 -3.77 -11.47 19.94
N ASP A 89 -3.73 -11.66 18.61
CA ASP A 89 -3.35 -10.59 17.68
C ASP A 89 -4.35 -9.43 17.71
N LEU A 90 -5.65 -9.73 17.85
CA LEU A 90 -6.67 -8.71 18.08
C LEU A 90 -6.44 -7.97 19.39
N LEU A 91 -6.13 -8.69 20.47
CA LEU A 91 -5.84 -8.04 21.75
C LEU A 91 -4.62 -7.14 21.65
N ARG A 92 -3.54 -7.58 21.00
CA ARG A 92 -2.31 -6.80 20.83
C ARG A 92 -2.57 -5.51 20.06
N GLU A 93 -3.35 -5.59 18.98
CA GLU A 93 -3.72 -4.43 18.18
C GLU A 93 -4.62 -3.46 18.95
N VAL A 94 -5.56 -3.97 19.75
CA VAL A 94 -6.47 -3.14 20.56
C VAL A 94 -5.76 -2.51 21.78
N SER A 95 -4.74 -3.19 22.32
CA SER A 95 -4.01 -2.77 23.52
C SER A 95 -2.79 -1.88 23.27
N GLY A 96 -2.39 -1.70 22.00
CA GLY A 96 -1.21 -0.94 21.59
C GLY A 96 -1.54 0.49 21.18
#